data_AF-A0A506XEP5-F1
#
_entry.id   AF-A0A506XEP5-F1
#
_cell.length_a   1.000
_cell.length_b   1.000
_cell.length_c   1.000
_cell.angle_alpha   90.00
_cell.angle_beta   90.00
_cell.angle_gamma   90.00
#
_symmetry.space_group_name_H-M   'P 1'
#
loop_
_entity.id
_entity.type
_entity.pdbx_description
1 polymer ?
#
loop_
_entity_poly.entity_id
_entity_poly.type
_entity_poly.pdbx_seq_one_letter_code
_entity_poly.pdbx_strand_id
1 'polypeptide(L)' 'GFTIPAQGCTYWNGEAMHGTDYVDLQTPRESTDAATATAAANAAHLAGVLAASPYPAP' A
#
# COMPACT_ATOMS: atom_id res chain seq x y z
N GLY A 1 -13.91 12.05 7.08
CA GLY A 1 -13.76 10.62 6.73
C GLY A 1 -12.36 10.36 6.22
N PHE A 2 -12.08 9.15 5.72
CA PHE A 2 -10.83 8.82 5.02
C PHE A 2 -11.06 8.78 3.51
N THR A 3 -10.04 9.17 2.75
CA THR A 3 -9.99 8.97 1.30
C THR A 3 -8.91 7.95 1.00
N ILE A 4 -9.23 6.97 0.15
CA ILE A 4 -8.31 5.90 -0.22
C ILE A 4 -7.68 6.26 -1.57
N PRO A 5 -6.33 6.30 -1.68
CA PRO A 5 -5.67 6.56 -2.96
C PRO A 5 -5.75 5.35 -3.89
N ALA A 6 -5.46 5.54 -5.18
CA ALA A 6 -5.30 4.43 -6.11
C ALA A 6 -4.22 3.46 -5.58
N GLN A 7 -4.49 2.15 -5.65
CA GLN A 7 -3.60 1.13 -5.09
C GLN A 7 -3.25 1.38 -3.60
N GLY A 8 -4.20 1.90 -2.82
CA GLY A 8 -4.01 2.25 -1.41
C GLY A 8 -3.89 1.09 -0.43
N CYS A 9 -3.72 -0.13 -0.94
CA CYS A 9 -3.50 -1.33 -0.14
C CYS A 9 -2.49 -2.24 -0.85
N THR A 10 -1.66 -2.90 -0.06
CA THR A 10 -0.68 -3.91 -0.49
C THR A 10 -0.83 -5.12 0.41
N TYR A 11 -0.52 -6.30 -0.11
CA TYR A 11 -0.55 -7.52 0.67
C TYR A 11 0.49 -8.51 0.14
N TRP A 12 0.72 -9.54 0.94
CA TRP A 12 1.45 -10.71 0.53
C TRP A 12 0.63 -11.96 0.82
N ASN A 13 0.75 -12.95 -0.06
CA ASN A 13 0.27 -14.29 0.15
C ASN A 13 1.36 -15.30 -0.23
N GLY A 14 1.46 -16.37 0.55
CA GLY A 14 2.32 -17.51 0.24
C GLY A 14 1.71 -18.44 -0.80
N GLU A 15 2.52 -19.39 -1.28
CA GLU A 15 2.04 -20.48 -2.12
C GLU A 15 1.00 -21.34 -1.40
N ALA A 16 -0.02 -21.79 -2.14
CA ALA A 16 -1.04 -22.65 -1.59
C ALA A 16 -0.44 -23.97 -1.08
N MET A 17 -0.89 -24.44 0.09
CA MET A 17 -0.44 -25.68 0.74
C MET A 17 1.03 -25.71 1.18
N HIS A 18 1.73 -24.57 1.19
CA HIS A 18 3.03 -24.41 1.83
C HIS A 18 2.91 -23.76 3.21
N GLY A 19 3.91 -23.98 4.07
CA GLY A 19 3.99 -23.43 5.44
C GLY A 19 4.91 -22.21 5.58
N THR A 20 5.31 -21.58 4.49
CA THR A 20 6.24 -20.45 4.51
C THR A 20 5.56 -19.21 5.08
N ASP A 21 6.08 -18.67 6.19
CA ASP A 21 5.63 -17.39 6.75
C ASP A 21 6.26 -16.22 5.97
N TYR A 22 5.61 -15.06 6.04
CA TYR A 22 6.23 -13.80 5.66
C TYR A 22 7.59 -13.62 6.38
N VAL A 23 7.69 -13.82 7.68
CA VAL A 23 8.95 -13.53 8.41
C VAL A 23 10.15 -14.36 7.94
N ASP A 24 9.92 -15.51 7.30
CA ASP A 24 10.96 -16.46 6.91
C ASP A 24 11.63 -16.16 5.55
N LEU A 25 11.12 -15.21 4.77
CA LEU A 25 11.67 -14.92 3.45
C LEU A 25 13.03 -14.21 3.54
N GLN A 26 14.05 -14.84 2.93
CA GLN A 26 15.44 -14.33 2.90
C GLN A 26 15.68 -13.26 1.83
N THR A 27 14.84 -13.19 0.80
CA THR A 27 14.97 -12.23 -0.32
C THR A 27 13.83 -11.21 -0.34
N PRO A 28 14.09 -9.99 -0.86
CA PRO A 28 13.04 -9.01 -1.15
C PRO A 28 11.90 -9.63 -1.97
N ARG A 29 10.67 -9.18 -1.72
CA ARG A 29 9.48 -9.64 -2.43
C ARG A 29 9.20 -8.65 -3.53
N GLU A 30 9.77 -8.86 -4.70
CA GLU A 30 9.71 -7.89 -5.80
C GLU A 30 8.27 -7.36 -6.06
N SER A 31 7.25 -8.23 -6.01
CA SER A 31 5.84 -7.84 -6.18
C SER A 31 5.26 -7.08 -4.98
N THR A 32 5.41 -7.58 -3.75
CA THR A 32 4.89 -6.92 -2.55
C THR A 32 5.61 -5.61 -2.28
N ASP A 33 6.93 -5.57 -2.48
CA ASP A 33 7.75 -4.37 -2.29
C ASP A 33 7.36 -3.29 -3.30
N ALA A 34 7.19 -3.65 -4.58
CA ALA A 34 6.71 -2.73 -5.61
C ALA A 34 5.29 -2.21 -5.33
N ALA A 35 4.38 -3.09 -4.92
CA ALA A 35 3.02 -2.71 -4.53
C ALA A 35 3.02 -1.78 -3.30
N THR A 36 3.88 -2.05 -2.31
CA THR A 36 4.04 -1.23 -1.11
C THR A 36 4.58 0.16 -1.45
N ALA A 37 5.62 0.23 -2.29
CA ALA A 37 6.17 1.50 -2.76
C ALA A 37 5.12 2.34 -3.50
N THR A 38 4.31 1.69 -4.34
CA THR A 38 3.22 2.35 -5.08
C THR A 38 2.12 2.87 -4.14
N ALA A 39 1.69 2.06 -3.17
CA ALA A 39 0.71 2.45 -2.17
C ALA A 39 1.19 3.67 -1.36
N ALA A 40 2.45 3.66 -0.91
CA ALA A 40 3.06 4.76 -0.17
C ALA A 40 3.13 6.05 -1.01
N ALA A 41 3.56 5.95 -2.27
CA ALA A 41 3.65 7.11 -3.17
C ALA A 41 2.28 7.75 -3.42
N ASN A 42 1.25 6.94 -3.70
CA ASN A 42 -0.09 7.46 -3.97
C ASN A 42 -0.74 8.03 -2.70
N ALA A 43 -0.48 7.45 -1.53
CA ALA A 43 -0.93 8.00 -0.25
C ALA A 43 -0.30 9.36 0.05
N ALA A 44 1.02 9.49 -0.14
CA ALA A 44 1.73 10.76 0.03
C ALA A 44 1.20 11.83 -0.94
N HIS A 45 0.96 11.47 -2.20
CA HIS A 45 0.37 12.37 -3.18
C HIS A 45 -1.03 12.83 -2.78
N LEU A 46 -1.93 11.90 -2.41
CA LEU A 46 -3.29 12.20 -1.97
C LEU A 46 -3.29 13.11 -0.73
N ALA A 47 -2.41 12.84 0.24
CA ALA A 47 -2.28 13.67 1.43
C ALA A 47 -1.89 15.11 1.07
N GLY A 48 -0.94 15.29 0.15
CA GLY A 48 -0.56 16.61 -0.37
C GLY A 48 -1.72 17.33 -1.07
N VAL A 49 -2.48 16.62 -1.91
CA VAL A 49 -3.66 17.17 -2.60
C VAL A 49 -4.73 17.62 -1.61
N LEU A 50 -5.06 16.79 -0.62
CA LEU A 50 -6.09 17.11 0.38
C LEU A 50 -5.67 18.22 1.34
N ALA A 51 -4.37 18.36 1.62
CA ALA A 51 -3.85 19.50 2.38
C ALA A 51 -3.97 20.82 1.61
N ALA A 52 -3.78 20.81 0.29
CA ALA A 52 -3.89 21.99 -0.56
C ALA A 52 -5.35 22.33 -0.92
N SER A 53 -6.18 21.32 -1.12
CA SER A 53 -7.58 21.44 -1.55
C SER A 53 -8.47 20.48 -0.76
N PRO A 54 -8.84 20.83 0.49
CA PRO A 54 -9.68 19.98 1.32
C PRO A 54 -11.10 19.86 0.74
N TYR A 55 -11.81 18.80 1.12
CA TYR A 55 -13.25 18.72 0.86
C TYR A 55 -13.97 19.91 1.53
N PRO A 56 -15.06 20.42 0.93
CA PRO A 56 -15.87 21.45 1.57
C PRO A 56 -16.34 21.00 2.96
N ALA A 57 -16.44 21.95 3.89
CA ALA A 57 -17.14 21.70 5.15
C ALA A 57 -18.63 21.43 4.86
N PRO A 58 -19.29 20.55 5.63
CA PRO A 58 -20.74 20.36 5.56
C PRO A 58 -21.51 21.65 5.81
#